data_AF-A0A7S4N5Q2-F1
#
_entry.id   AF-A0A7S4N5Q2-F1
#
_cell.length_a   1.000
_cell.length_b   1.000
_cell.length_c   1.000
_cell.angle_alpha   90.00
_cell.angle_beta   90.00
_cell.angle_gamma   90.00
#
_symmetry.space_group_name_H-M   'P 1'
#
loop_
_entity.id
_entity.type
_entity.pdbx_description
1 polymer ?
#
loop_
_entity_poly.entity_id
_entity_poly.type
_entity_poly.pdbx_seq_one_letter_code
_entity_poly.pdbx_strand_id
1 'polypeptide(L)'
;RGRSGRRCLFVSSALYTVLFAGAFLGWGPMKLMLEQNGAFSSKCKGDGEDGKVCAEQSAGLLNIHILATSLFILSPFLGEISDRFGAPALMILLCISGILGLVLLTLSAALSLDPLLYPAVLLLGVMSVCTFL
;
A
#
# COMPACT_ATOMS: atom_id res chain seq x y z
N ARG A 1 -30.83 2.64 -19.76
CA ARG A 1 -29.64 3.41 -19.33
C ARG A 1 -28.71 2.68 -18.34
N GLY A 2 -28.90 1.39 -18.03
CA GLY A 2 -28.15 0.70 -16.94
C GLY A 2 -27.09 -0.35 -17.32
N ARG A 3 -26.89 -0.70 -18.61
CA ARG A 3 -25.92 -1.75 -19.00
C ARG A 3 -24.48 -1.27 -19.15
N SER A 4 -24.24 -0.09 -19.73
CA SER A 4 -22.87 0.44 -19.89
C SER A 4 -22.20 0.81 -18.57
N GLY A 5 -22.95 1.35 -17.60
CA GLY A 5 -22.40 1.67 -16.27
C GLY A 5 -21.95 0.43 -15.49
N ARG A 6 -22.72 -0.66 -15.54
CA ARG A 6 -22.34 -1.93 -14.90
C ARG A 6 -21.11 -2.57 -15.55
N ARG A 7 -20.99 -2.49 -16.87
CA ARG A 7 -19.80 -2.98 -17.59
C ARG A 7 -18.55 -2.16 -17.22
N CYS A 8 -18.69 -0.84 -17.12
CA CYS A 8 -17.59 0.03 -16.73
C CYS A 8 -17.12 -0.28 -15.30
N LEU A 9 -18.05 -0.40 -14.35
CA LEU A 9 -17.77 -0.78 -12.96
C LEU A 9 -17.07 -2.14 -12.85
N PHE A 10 -17.51 -3.12 -13.63
CA PHE A 10 -16.90 -4.45 -13.65
C PHE A 10 -15.47 -4.41 -14.20
N VAL A 11 -15.25 -3.72 -15.31
CA VAL A 11 -13.92 -3.58 -15.92
C VAL A 11 -12.97 -2.79 -15.02
N SER A 12 -13.45 -1.70 -14.40
CA SER A 12 -12.64 -0.91 -13.47
C SER A 12 -12.28 -1.69 -12.21
N SER A 13 -13.23 -2.47 -11.67
CA SER A 13 -12.97 -3.36 -10.54
C SER A 13 -11.95 -4.42 -10.92
N ALA A 14 -12.13 -5.15 -12.04
CA ALA A 14 -11.19 -6.18 -12.47
C ALA A 14 -9.77 -5.64 -12.74
N LEU A 15 -9.66 -4.49 -13.42
CA LEU A 15 -8.36 -3.83 -13.63
C LEU A 15 -7.71 -3.44 -12.30
N TYR A 16 -8.50 -2.88 -11.38
CA TYR A 16 -8.04 -2.52 -10.05
C TYR A 16 -7.53 -3.75 -9.30
N THR A 17 -8.27 -4.87 -9.30
CA THR A 17 -7.86 -6.10 -8.61
C THR A 17 -6.53 -6.64 -9.15
N VAL A 18 -6.37 -6.67 -10.47
CA VAL A 18 -5.16 -7.21 -11.13
C VAL A 18 -3.96 -6.31 -10.91
N LEU A 19 -4.10 -4.99 -11.12
CA LEU A 19 -3.02 -4.03 -10.92
C LEU A 19 -2.58 -4.01 -9.46
N PHE A 20 -3.54 -4.09 -8.53
CA PHE A 20 -3.25 -3.98 -7.11
C PHE A 20 -2.68 -5.28 -6.52
N ALA A 21 -3.21 -6.44 -6.92
CA ALA A 21 -2.59 -7.73 -6.59
C ALA A 21 -1.15 -7.79 -7.11
N GLY A 22 -0.90 -7.26 -8.33
CA GLY A 22 0.45 -7.13 -8.87
C GLY A 22 1.36 -6.23 -8.04
N ALA A 23 0.88 -5.07 -7.60
CA ALA A 23 1.63 -4.16 -6.74
C ALA A 23 1.94 -4.77 -5.36
N PHE A 24 0.99 -5.52 -4.79
CA PHE A 24 1.15 -6.16 -3.48
C PHE A 24 2.10 -7.34 -3.52
N LEU A 25 1.99 -8.21 -4.54
CA LEU A 25 2.97 -9.29 -4.78
C LEU A 25 4.35 -8.73 -5.17
N GLY A 26 4.37 -7.55 -5.80
CA GLY A 26 5.57 -6.78 -6.10
C GLY A 26 6.25 -6.12 -4.89
N TRP A 27 5.78 -6.37 -3.67
CA TRP A 27 6.42 -5.86 -2.47
C TRP A 27 7.87 -6.32 -2.32
N GLY A 28 8.19 -7.56 -2.71
CA GLY A 28 9.56 -8.10 -2.66
C GLY A 28 10.61 -7.22 -3.35
N PRO A 29 10.48 -6.95 -4.67
CA PRO A 29 11.41 -6.06 -5.38
C PRO A 29 11.32 -4.61 -4.88
N MET A 30 10.15 -4.15 -4.45
CA MET A 30 9.98 -2.81 -3.86
C MET A 30 10.78 -2.66 -2.57
N LYS A 31 10.75 -3.63 -1.67
CA LYS A 31 11.56 -3.65 -0.44
C LYS A 31 13.05 -3.50 -0.76
N LEU A 32 13.53 -4.23 -1.76
CA LEU A 32 14.94 -4.22 -2.15
C LEU A 32 15.37 -2.85 -2.73
N MET A 33 14.49 -2.20 -3.50
CA MET A 33 14.69 -0.82 -3.96
C MET A 33 14.72 0.18 -2.79
N LEU A 34 13.83 0.04 -1.80
CA LEU A 34 13.83 0.89 -0.60
C LEU A 34 15.08 0.65 0.26
N GLU A 35 15.58 -0.59 0.34
CA GLU A 35 16.82 -0.91 1.03
C GLU A 35 18.02 -0.24 0.35
N GLN A 36 18.09 -0.28 -0.99
CA GLN A 36 19.13 0.38 -1.79
C GLN A 36 19.07 1.91 -1.68
N ASN A 37 17.87 2.49 -1.55
CA ASN A 37 17.69 3.93 -1.34
C ASN A 37 18.01 4.39 0.10
N GLY A 38 18.41 3.48 0.99
CA GLY A 38 18.76 3.82 2.36
C GLY A 38 17.57 4.10 3.26
N ALA A 39 16.36 3.66 2.90
CA ALA A 39 15.18 3.81 3.76
C ALA A 39 15.40 3.03 5.07
N PHE A 40 15.20 3.67 6.22
CA PHE A 40 15.52 3.18 7.56
C PHE A 40 17.01 2.95 7.86
N SER A 41 17.93 3.49 7.05
CA SER A 41 19.37 3.48 7.35
C SER A 41 19.69 4.15 8.70
N SER A 42 18.86 5.11 9.11
CA SER A 42 18.92 5.79 10.41
C SER A 42 18.81 4.85 11.62
N LYS A 43 18.25 3.65 11.47
CA LYS A 43 18.13 2.64 12.54
C LYS A 43 19.36 1.74 12.67
N CYS A 44 20.29 1.78 11.72
CA CYS A 44 21.54 1.03 11.80
C CYS A 44 22.47 1.69 12.84
N LYS A 45 22.51 1.14 14.07
CA LYS A 45 23.46 1.60 15.11
C LYS A 45 24.88 1.11 14.76
N GLY A 46 25.72 2.00 14.25
CA GLY A 46 27.18 1.86 14.26
C GLY A 46 27.81 0.79 13.34
N ASP A 47 27.08 -0.22 12.88
CA ASP A 47 27.57 -1.24 11.92
C ASP A 47 27.46 -0.80 10.45
N GLY A 48 27.10 0.47 10.21
CA GLY A 48 26.82 1.04 8.90
C GLY A 48 28.01 1.74 8.24
N GLU A 49 29.26 1.37 8.54
CA GLU A 49 30.43 2.04 7.94
C GLU A 49 30.61 1.79 6.42
N ASP A 50 29.87 0.87 5.79
CA ASP A 50 30.12 0.50 4.38
C ASP A 50 28.86 0.25 3.53
N GLY A 51 27.82 1.09 3.62
CA GLY A 51 26.68 1.04 2.68
C GLY A 51 25.96 -0.31 2.57
N LYS A 52 26.12 -1.18 3.59
CA LYS A 52 25.51 -2.50 3.67
C LYS A 52 24.14 -2.40 4.33
N VAL A 53 23.15 -3.07 3.74
CA VAL A 53 21.81 -3.22 4.30
C VAL A 53 21.92 -3.90 5.66
N CYS A 54 21.48 -3.22 6.73
CA CYS A 54 21.55 -3.77 8.08
C CYS A 54 20.25 -4.53 8.43
N ALA A 55 20.34 -5.51 9.34
CA ALA A 55 19.19 -6.31 9.75
C ALA A 55 18.02 -5.47 10.30
N GLU A 56 18.35 -4.38 11.01
CA GLU A 56 17.36 -3.43 11.57
C GLU A 56 16.59 -2.67 10.48
N GLN A 57 17.25 -2.37 9.36
CA GLN A 57 16.64 -1.73 8.20
C GLN A 57 15.61 -2.67 7.55
N SER A 58 16.01 -3.91 7.31
CA SER A 58 15.13 -4.95 6.78
C SER A 58 13.97 -5.25 7.72
N ALA A 59 14.20 -5.26 9.04
CA ALA A 59 13.15 -5.46 10.04
C ALA A 59 12.14 -4.31 10.05
N GLY A 60 12.59 -3.05 9.89
CA GLY A 60 11.71 -1.89 9.77
C GLY A 60 10.77 -1.98 8.55
N LEU A 61 11.33 -2.34 7.39
CA LEU A 61 10.57 -2.54 6.15
C LEU A 61 9.64 -3.75 6.22
N LEU A 62 10.04 -4.82 6.91
CA LEU A 62 9.16 -5.96 7.15
C LEU A 62 7.98 -5.56 8.04
N ASN A 63 8.24 -4.78 9.10
CA ASN A 63 7.23 -4.37 10.05
C ASN A 63 6.13 -3.52 9.41
N ILE A 64 6.49 -2.55 8.55
CA ILE A 64 5.48 -1.76 7.82
C ILE A 64 4.62 -2.63 6.89
N HIS A 65 5.19 -3.66 6.27
CA HIS A 65 4.45 -4.57 5.42
C HIS A 65 3.48 -5.43 6.23
N ILE A 66 3.94 -5.97 7.36
CA ILE A 66 3.10 -6.76 8.27
C ILE A 66 1.92 -5.91 8.77
N LEU A 67 2.17 -4.65 9.15
CA LEU A 67 1.12 -3.71 9.53
C LEU A 67 0.12 -3.43 8.40
N ALA A 68 0.59 -3.29 7.16
CA ALA A 68 -0.30 -3.12 6.02
C ALA A 68 -1.13 -4.39 5.73
N THR A 69 -0.53 -5.57 5.86
CA THR A 69 -1.26 -6.85 5.70
C THR A 69 -2.27 -7.10 6.82
N SER A 70 -2.01 -6.67 8.06
CA SER A 70 -2.96 -6.89 9.15
C SER A 70 -4.26 -6.10 8.97
N LEU A 71 -4.27 -5.09 8.09
CA LEU A 71 -5.48 -4.36 7.71
C LEU A 71 -6.52 -5.25 7.01
N PHE A 72 -6.18 -6.45 6.54
CA PHE A 72 -7.17 -7.41 6.03
C PHE A 72 -8.27 -7.74 7.06
N ILE A 73 -7.98 -7.59 8.36
CA ILE A 73 -8.96 -7.75 9.45
C ILE A 73 -10.09 -6.70 9.36
N LEU A 74 -9.88 -5.58 8.66
CA LEU A 74 -10.89 -4.53 8.45
C LEU A 74 -11.84 -4.83 7.28
N SER A 75 -11.64 -5.94 6.55
CA SER A 75 -12.53 -6.37 5.45
C SER A 75 -14.03 -6.36 5.81
N PRO A 76 -14.51 -6.89 6.96
CA PRO A 76 -15.94 -6.83 7.30
C PRO A 76 -16.46 -5.40 7.46
N PHE A 77 -15.65 -4.46 7.98
CA PHE A 77 -16.05 -3.06 8.11
C PHE A 77 -16.22 -2.39 6.74
N LEU A 78 -15.32 -2.67 5.80
CA LEU A 78 -15.43 -2.18 4.43
C LEU A 78 -16.61 -2.82 3.69
N GLY A 79 -16.92 -4.08 3.99
CA GLY A 79 -18.13 -4.76 3.51
C GLY A 79 -19.40 -4.07 3.98
N GLU A 80 -19.50 -3.74 5.27
CA GLU A 80 -20.67 -3.01 5.79
C GLU A 80 -20.82 -1.59 5.18
N ILE A 81 -19.70 -0.90 4.93
CA ILE A 81 -19.71 0.39 4.22
C ILE A 81 -20.20 0.21 2.78
N SER A 82 -19.77 -0.85 2.10
CA SER A 82 -20.22 -1.19 0.75
C SER A 82 -21.73 -1.43 0.70
N ASP A 83 -22.27 -2.14 1.69
CA ASP A 83 -23.69 -2.46 1.77
C ASP A 83 -24.55 -1.21 2.05
N ARG A 84 -24.04 -0.25 2.83
CA ARG A 84 -24.78 0.98 3.17
C ARG A 84 -24.70 2.08 2.10
N PHE A 85 -23.52 2.29 1.51
CA PHE A 85 -23.26 3.42 0.60
C PHE A 85 -23.14 2.99 -0.88
N GLY A 86 -23.10 1.69 -1.13
CA GLY A 86 -22.94 1.09 -2.45
C GLY A 86 -21.49 1.00 -2.91
N ALA A 87 -21.25 0.04 -3.81
CA ALA A 87 -19.96 -0.20 -4.45
C ALA A 87 -19.26 1.04 -5.07
N PRO A 88 -19.95 1.99 -5.76
CA PRO A 88 -19.24 3.10 -6.39
C PRO A 88 -18.63 4.08 -5.37
N ALA A 89 -19.27 4.29 -4.21
CA ALA A 89 -18.73 5.15 -3.16
C ALA A 89 -17.46 4.56 -2.53
N LEU A 90 -17.47 3.24 -2.31
CA LEU A 90 -16.31 2.50 -1.82
C LEU A 90 -15.12 2.59 -2.79
N MET A 91 -15.36 2.38 -4.09
CA MET A 91 -14.31 2.48 -5.12
C MET A 91 -13.68 3.88 -5.17
N ILE A 92 -14.46 4.95 -5.02
CA ILE A 92 -13.93 6.32 -4.99
C ILE A 92 -13.05 6.52 -3.75
N LEU A 93 -13.49 6.05 -2.58
CA LEU A 93 -12.72 6.15 -1.33
C LEU A 93 -11.37 5.44 -1.45
N LEU A 94 -11.37 4.21 -1.98
CA LEU A 94 -10.15 3.43 -2.18
C LEU A 94 -9.19 4.05 -3.20
N CYS A 95 -9.73 4.63 -4.28
CA CYS A 95 -8.93 5.37 -5.25
C CYS A 95 -8.27 6.58 -4.60
N ILE A 96 -9.00 7.35 -3.78
CA ILE A 96 -8.44 8.50 -3.06
C ILE A 96 -7.36 8.05 -2.08
N SER A 97 -7.62 7.03 -1.26
CA SER A 97 -6.63 6.52 -0.30
C SER A 97 -5.40 5.99 -1.03
N GLY A 98 -5.57 5.36 -2.18
CA GLY A 98 -4.46 4.80 -2.95
C GLY A 98 -3.61 5.82 -3.67
N ILE A 99 -4.22 6.82 -4.31
CA ILE A 99 -3.49 7.95 -4.90
C ILE A 99 -2.73 8.69 -3.80
N LEU A 100 -3.36 8.92 -2.65
CA LEU A 100 -2.71 9.56 -1.50
C LEU A 100 -1.52 8.72 -1.01
N GLY A 101 -1.68 7.39 -0.86
CA GLY A 101 -0.59 6.49 -0.48
C GLY A 101 0.60 6.52 -1.45
N LEU A 102 0.34 6.52 -2.77
CA LEU A 102 1.38 6.61 -3.79
C LEU A 102 2.10 7.97 -3.77
N VAL A 103 1.36 9.07 -3.59
CA VAL A 103 1.94 10.41 -3.46
C VAL A 103 2.83 10.49 -2.23
N LEU A 104 2.39 9.96 -1.08
CA LEU A 104 3.21 9.95 0.13
C LEU A 104 4.46 9.07 -0.04
N LEU A 105 4.33 7.94 -0.73
CA LEU A 105 5.46 7.04 -0.98
C LEU A 105 6.53 7.69 -1.86
N THR A 106 6.11 8.33 -2.95
CA THR A 106 7.03 9.04 -3.86
C THR A 106 7.65 10.26 -3.18
N LEU A 107 6.87 10.99 -2.37
CA LEU A 107 7.38 12.12 -1.59
C LEU A 107 8.38 11.67 -0.50
N SER A 108 8.12 10.54 0.15
CA SER A 108 9.04 9.93 1.11
C SER A 108 10.37 9.58 0.46
N ALA A 109 10.33 9.00 -0.76
CA ALA A 109 11.53 8.70 -1.53
C ALA A 109 12.30 9.96 -1.97
N ALA A 110 11.60 11.06 -2.28
CA ALA A 110 12.22 12.32 -2.70
C ALA A 110 12.86 13.11 -1.54
N LEU A 111 12.27 13.04 -0.34
CA LEU A 111 12.73 13.78 0.84
C LEU A 111 13.54 12.93 1.83
N SER A 112 13.73 11.64 1.54
CA SER A 112 14.36 10.65 2.44
C SER A 112 13.77 10.64 3.85
N LEU A 113 12.44 10.81 3.94
CA LEU A 113 11.72 10.84 5.22
C LEU A 113 11.19 9.44 5.57
N ASP A 114 11.97 8.70 6.35
CA ASP A 114 11.63 7.38 6.91
C ASP A 114 10.25 7.29 7.58
N PRO A 115 9.81 8.24 8.44
CA PRO A 115 8.53 8.11 9.14
C PRO A 115 7.31 8.22 8.22
N LEU A 116 7.47 8.83 7.03
CA LEU A 116 6.40 8.97 6.05
C LEU A 116 6.07 7.66 5.32
N LEU A 117 6.98 6.66 5.37
CA LEU A 117 6.75 5.34 4.78
C LEU A 117 5.62 4.58 5.49
N TYR A 118 5.45 4.77 6.80
CA TYR A 118 4.39 4.14 7.58
C TYR A 118 2.99 4.52 7.07
N PRO A 119 2.58 5.80 7.03
CA PRO A 119 1.26 6.18 6.54
C PRO A 119 1.10 5.89 5.05
N ALA A 120 2.17 6.00 4.24
CA ALA A 120 2.12 5.65 2.82
C ALA A 120 1.73 4.18 2.61
N VAL A 121 2.45 3.27 3.26
CA VAL A 121 2.25 1.82 3.11
C VAL A 121 0.95 1.36 3.79
N LEU A 122 0.50 2.02 4.87
CA LEU A 122 -0.82 1.77 5.45
C LEU A 122 -1.96 2.17 4.51
N LEU A 123 -1.89 3.33 3.86
CA LEU A 123 -2.92 3.77 2.89
C LEU A 123 -2.99 2.84 1.68
N LEU A 124 -1.84 2.36 1.20
CA LEU A 124 -1.76 1.32 0.18
C LEU A 124 -2.31 -0.02 0.69
N GLY A 125 -2.10 -0.36 1.96
CA GLY A 125 -2.68 -1.53 2.62
C GLY A 125 -4.21 -1.48 2.66
N VAL A 126 -4.81 -0.35 3.04
CA VAL A 126 -6.28 -0.14 3.03
C VAL A 126 -6.85 -0.36 1.63
N MET A 127 -6.16 0.13 0.61
CA MET A 127 -6.53 -0.10 -0.79
C MET A 127 -6.56 -1.60 -1.14
N SER A 128 -5.61 -2.39 -0.60
CA SER A 128 -5.53 -3.85 -0.80
C SER A 128 -6.67 -4.64 -0.18
N VAL A 129 -7.29 -4.13 0.88
CA VAL A 129 -8.27 -4.91 1.66
C VAL A 129 -9.50 -5.26 0.81
N CYS A 130 -9.87 -4.39 -0.13
CA CYS A 130 -10.98 -4.64 -1.05
C CYS A 130 -10.64 -5.57 -2.23
N THR A 131 -9.37 -5.94 -2.42
CA THR A 131 -8.99 -6.93 -3.44
C THR A 131 -9.45 -8.35 -3.07
N PHE A 132 -9.71 -8.60 -1.79
CA PHE A 132 -10.08 -9.91 -1.23
C PHE A 132 -11.55 -10.00 -0.79
N LEU A 133 -12.36 -9.00 -1.12
CA LEU A 133 -13.78 -8.91 -0.80
C LEU A 133 -14.61 -9.25 -2.06
#